data_AF-A0A961CRX6-F1
#
_entry.id   AF-A0A961CRX6-F1
#
_cell.length_a   1.000
_cell.length_b   1.000
_cell.length_c   1.000
_cell.angle_alpha   90.00
_cell.angle_beta   90.00
_cell.angle_gamma   90.00
#
_symmetry.space_group_name_H-M   'P 1'
#
loop_
_entity.id
_entity.type
_entity.pdbx_description
1 polymer ?
#
loop_
_entity_poly.entity_id
_entity_poly.type
_entity_poly.pdbx_seq_one_letter_code
_entity_poly.pdbx_strand_id
1 'polypeptide(L)' 'MSNLIFLGVALVISVVGVTILVLRSRPPSSPHSSIDQFHDKMRALAPDEPEIEGRVVRRRRTRR' A
#
# COMPACT_ATOMS: atom_id res chain seq x y z
N MET A 1 43.52 -18.73 -8.02
CA MET A 1 42.31 -19.46 -7.58
C MET A 1 41.53 -18.75 -6.47
N SER A 2 42.17 -18.01 -5.54
CA SER A 2 41.50 -17.30 -4.43
C SER A 2 40.51 -16.20 -4.86
N ASN A 3 40.87 -15.36 -5.83
CA ASN A 3 40.05 -14.20 -6.21
C ASN A 3 38.67 -14.56 -6.75
N LEU A 4 38.56 -15.68 -7.49
CA LEU A 4 37.28 -16.18 -8.00
C LEU A 4 36.37 -16.67 -6.87
N ILE A 5 36.95 -17.29 -5.84
CA ILE A 5 36.22 -17.74 -4.65
C ILE A 5 35.72 -16.52 -3.87
N PHE A 6 36.57 -15.52 -3.66
CA PHE A 6 36.19 -14.27 -3.00
C PHE A 6 35.07 -13.56 -3.76
N LEU A 7 35.19 -13.45 -5.08
CA LEU A 7 34.16 -12.84 -5.93
C LEU A 7 32.83 -13.61 -5.84
N GLY A 8 32.89 -14.95 -5.87
CA GLY A 8 31.70 -15.78 -5.73
C GLY A 8 30.98 -15.56 -4.39
N VAL A 9 31.72 -15.53 -3.28
CA VAL A 9 31.17 -15.27 -1.95
C VAL A 9 30.57 -13.87 -1.85
N ALA A 10 31.29 -12.85 -2.35
CA ALA A 10 30.80 -11.47 -2.35
C ALA A 10 29.52 -11.31 -3.17
N LEU A 11 29.44 -11.96 -4.33
CA LEU A 11 28.25 -11.96 -5.18
C LEU A 11 27.05 -12.57 -4.45
N VAL A 12 27.24 -13.72 -3.79
CA VAL A 12 26.18 -14.38 -3.02
C VAL A 12 25.68 -13.47 -1.90
N ILE A 13 26.57 -12.86 -1.12
CA ILE A 13 26.20 -11.95 -0.04
C ILE A 13 25.42 -10.74 -0.59
N SER A 14 25.88 -10.17 -1.71
CA SER A 14 25.20 -9.04 -2.36
C SER A 14 23.78 -9.40 -2.81
N VAL A 15 23.61 -10.53 -3.50
CA VAL A 15 22.31 -11.01 -3.97
C VAL A 15 21.38 -11.27 -2.79
N VAL A 16 21.86 -11.91 -1.72
CA VAL A 16 21.06 -12.16 -0.52
C VAL A 16 20.63 -10.84 0.13
N GLY A 17 21.55 -9.88 0.28
CA GLY A 17 21.26 -8.56 0.84
C GLY A 17 20.20 -7.80 0.04
N VAL A 18 20.33 -7.77 -1.29
CA VAL A 18 19.35 -7.13 -2.18
C VAL A 18 18.00 -7.87 -2.13
N THR A 19 18.00 -9.20 -2.10
CA THR A 19 16.78 -10.00 -2.03
C THR A 19 16.01 -9.73 -0.73
N ILE A 20 16.71 -9.72 0.41
CA ILE A 20 16.11 -9.39 1.71
C ILE A 20 15.60 -7.95 1.71
N LEU A 21 16.39 -7.01 1.19
CA LEU A 21 15.98 -5.61 1.09
C LEU A 21 14.73 -5.46 0.21
N VAL A 22 14.65 -6.16 -0.92
CA VAL A 22 13.47 -6.13 -1.80
C VAL A 22 12.27 -6.79 -1.13
N LEU A 23 12.45 -7.92 -0.42
CA LEU A 23 11.35 -8.56 0.30
C LEU A 23 10.85 -7.71 1.47
N ARG A 24 11.75 -7.03 2.18
CA ARG A 24 11.43 -6.16 3.32
C ARG A 24 10.85 -4.82 2.89
N SER A 25 11.43 -4.23 1.85
CA SER A 25 11.01 -2.93 1.32
C SER A 25 9.91 -3.05 0.29
N ARG A 26 9.48 -4.27 -0.09
CA ARG A 26 8.26 -4.49 -0.87
C ARG A 26 7.13 -3.84 -0.09
N PRO A 27 6.63 -2.68 -0.54
CA PRO A 27 5.41 -2.13 0.01
C PRO A 27 4.32 -3.18 -0.24
N PRO A 28 3.29 -3.29 0.63
CA PRO A 28 2.20 -4.22 0.41
C PRO A 28 1.72 -4.08 -1.03
N SER A 29 1.94 -5.13 -1.83
CA SER A 29 1.62 -5.16 -3.26
C SER A 29 0.12 -5.33 -3.44
N SER A 30 -0.65 -4.37 -2.93
CA SER A 30 -1.94 -4.04 -3.51
C SER A 30 -1.73 -2.72 -4.27
N PRO A 31 -1.45 -2.76 -5.58
CA PRO A 31 -1.62 -1.59 -6.44
C PRO A 31 -3.04 -0.99 -6.33
N HIS A 32 -4.02 -1.75 -5.82
CA HIS A 32 -5.32 -1.25 -5.39
C HIS A 32 -5.23 -0.12 -4.35
N SER A 33 -4.40 -0.24 -3.32
CA SER A 33 -4.34 0.76 -2.23
C SER A 33 -3.86 2.13 -2.70
N SER A 34 -2.97 2.20 -3.69
CA SER A 34 -2.49 3.49 -4.21
C SER A 34 -3.52 4.17 -5.12
N ILE A 35 -4.29 3.39 -5.88
CA ILE A 35 -5.35 3.90 -6.75
C ILE A 35 -6.55 4.31 -5.91
N ASP A 36 -6.95 3.51 -4.92
CA ASP A 36 -8.03 3.82 -3.99
C ASP A 36 -7.73 5.10 -3.21
N GLN A 37 -6.49 5.26 -2.71
CA GLN A 37 -6.08 6.47 -2.01
C GLN A 37 -5.99 7.69 -2.94
N PHE A 38 -5.73 7.49 -4.23
CA PHE A 38 -5.76 8.56 -5.24
C PHE A 38 -7.20 8.96 -5.60
N HIS A 39 -8.09 7.99 -5.77
CA HIS A 39 -9.52 8.22 -5.98
C HIS A 39 -10.15 8.93 -4.79
N ASP A 40 -9.80 8.53 -3.56
CA ASP A 40 -10.25 9.19 -2.33
C ASP A 40 -9.78 10.66 -2.26
N LYS A 41 -8.51 10.93 -2.61
CA LYS A 41 -7.97 12.28 -2.70
C LYS A 41 -8.62 13.11 -3.82
N MET A 42 -8.87 12.53 -5.00
CA MET A 42 -9.56 13.24 -6.09
C MET A 42 -11.02 13.55 -5.75
N ARG A 43 -11.72 12.62 -5.09
CA ARG A 43 -13.09 12.82 -4.59
C ARG A 43 -13.17 13.96 -3.55
N ALA A 44 -12.10 14.21 -2.80
CA ALA A 44 -12.02 15.34 -1.90
C ALA A 44 -11.81 16.70 -2.61
N LEU A 45 -11.17 16.71 -3.78
CA LEU A 45 -10.92 17.94 -4.57
C LEU A 45 -12.11 18.35 -5.45
N ALA A 46 -12.80 17.37 -6.01
CA ALA A 46 -14.02 17.56 -6.77
C ALA A 46 -15.07 16.58 -6.23
N PRO A 47 -15.66 16.87 -5.05
CA PRO A 47 -16.84 16.14 -4.64
C PRO A 47 -17.89 16.41 -5.71
N ASP A 48 -18.38 15.34 -6.35
CA ASP A 48 -19.59 15.44 -7.15
C ASP A 48 -20.63 16.14 -6.25
N GLU A 49 -21.17 17.26 -6.76
CA GLU A 49 -22.06 18.18 -6.05
C GLU A 49 -23.11 17.45 -5.21
N PRO A 50 -23.50 18.03 -4.07
CA PRO A 50 -24.01 17.30 -2.93
C PRO A 50 -25.21 16.48 -3.33
N GLU A 51 -25.02 15.17 -3.49
CA GLU A 51 -26.13 14.29 -3.26
C GLU A 51 -26.42 14.45 -1.78
N ILE A 52 -27.46 15.22 -1.53
CA ILE A 52 -28.26 15.25 -0.33
C ILE A 52 -28.83 13.83 -0.18
N GLU A 53 -27.97 12.82 -0.04
CA GLU A 53 -28.34 11.45 0.17
C GLU A 53 -28.49 11.29 1.68
N GLY A 54 -29.65 11.76 2.13
CA GLY A 54 -30.44 10.96 3.03
C GLY A 54 -29.78 10.63 4.35
N ARG A 55 -29.69 11.62 5.22
CA ARG A 55 -30.50 11.58 6.45
C ARG A 55 -30.56 10.18 7.08
N VAL A 56 -29.43 9.61 7.50
CA VAL A 56 -29.40 8.63 8.60
C VAL A 56 -29.61 9.40 9.91
N VAL A 57 -30.70 10.17 9.94
CA VAL A 57 -31.49 10.43 11.12
C VAL A 57 -32.15 9.08 11.43
N ARG A 58 -31.36 8.10 11.90
CA ARG A 58 -31.92 6.90 12.53
C ARG A 58 -32.33 7.26 13.96
N ARG A 59 -33.27 8.20 14.01
CA ARG A 59 -34.12 8.53 15.15
C ARG A 59 -35.10 7.36 15.33
N ARG A 60 -34.62 6.26 15.90
CA ARG A 60 -35.42 5.19 16.53
C ARG A 60 -34.66 4.85 17.81
N ARG A 61 -34.93 5.45 18.97
CA ARG A 61 -36.23 5.51 19.68
C ARG A 61 -36.93 4.14 19.71
N THR A 62 -36.34 3.24 20.50
CA THR A 62 -36.99 2.09 21.15
C THR A 62 -36.09 1.82 22.36
N ARG A 63 -36.32 2.40 23.55
CA ARG A 63 -37.38 2.09 24.52
C ARG A 63 -37.73 0.59 24.53
N ARG A 64 -36.91 -0.18 25.24
CA ARG A 64 -37.38 -1.21 26.16
C ARG A 64 -36.40 -1.30 27.31
#